data_AF-A0A2U3ERH9-F1
#
_entry.id   AF-A0A2U3ERH9-F1
#
_cell.length_a   1.000
_cell.length_b   1.000
_cell.length_c   1.000
_cell.angle_alpha   90.00
_cell.angle_beta   90.00
_cell.angle_gamma   90.00
#
_symmetry.space_group_name_H-M   'P 1'
#
loop_
_entity.id
_entity.type
_entity.pdbx_description
1 polymer ?
#
loop_
_entity_poly.entity_id
_entity_poly.type
_entity_poly.pdbx_seq_one_letter_code
_entity_poly.pdbx_strand_id
1 'polypeptide(L)'
;MAIHYNDGRQTPVKSRDIRICHFYLDWLGINKNIRPDGVNRQDAGNCHHAVNQLINQYYSDKEQQNRLMAEMNAACDENILPAEHFDWLERDERAAFWLWGYLCEASDYQLGISRSRDAPFGQNWYQFLQLNKSPASHKERMSLIFNFFDWIIIPAPPVNHLKNQVMDRLKDQWKNIYSKPAPLKWLPDDEEAVLWAWNSLKSLQEERNAPTGGLSFTLSSPGLSTWFTPLSHAERNLALRAALDLWDDAPDTKRLFLLNLNKAWNQQKLRQSRTDKKALNTYLKNETKTRLDFMAERSGVRISDMLEMLINDHYRKTCGGE
;
A
#
# COMPACT_ATOMS: atom_id res chain seq x y z
N MET A 1 16.40 6.38 45.12
CA MET A 1 16.44 7.86 45.19
C MET A 1 17.22 8.36 44.00
N ALA A 2 16.54 8.75 42.93
CA ALA A 2 17.17 9.37 41.78
C ALA A 2 17.15 10.89 41.98
N ILE A 3 18.34 11.48 41.95
CA ILE A 3 18.56 12.91 42.18
C ILE A 3 18.01 13.66 40.96
N HIS A 4 16.88 14.33 41.13
CA HIS A 4 16.41 15.35 40.20
C HIS A 4 17.37 16.54 40.27
N TYR A 5 18.31 16.63 39.33
CA TYR A 5 18.97 17.89 39.04
C TYR A 5 17.95 18.81 38.39
N ASN A 6 17.30 19.61 39.22
CA ASN A 6 16.48 20.73 38.80
C ASN A 6 17.42 21.89 38.48
N ASP A 7 17.99 21.89 37.27
CA ASP A 7 18.75 23.03 36.76
C ASP A 7 17.74 24.15 36.45
N GLY A 8 17.72 25.19 37.29
CA GLY A 8 16.71 26.26 37.33
C GLY A 8 16.66 27.18 36.10
N ARG A 9 17.10 26.73 34.93
CA ARG A 9 16.92 27.42 33.65
C ARG A 9 15.56 27.01 33.08
N GLN A 10 14.59 27.92 33.10
CA GLN A 10 13.36 27.76 32.32
C GLN A 10 13.73 27.60 30.85
N THR A 11 13.63 26.38 30.31
CA THR A 11 13.85 26.12 28.89
C THR A 11 12.63 26.58 28.09
N PRO A 12 12.82 27.36 27.00
CA PRO A 12 11.70 27.85 26.18
C PRO A 12 10.81 26.73 25.62
N VAL A 13 11.44 25.68 25.05
CA VAL A 13 10.74 24.51 24.51
C VAL A 13 10.67 23.41 25.57
N LYS A 14 9.45 23.09 25.99
CA LYS A 14 9.19 22.06 27.01
C LYS A 14 8.95 20.66 26.44
N SER A 15 8.38 20.57 25.24
CA SER A 15 8.12 19.28 24.60
C SER A 15 9.42 18.55 24.30
N ARG A 16 9.47 17.24 24.59
CA ARG A 16 10.58 16.34 24.24
C ARG A 16 10.23 15.41 23.08
N ASP A 17 9.10 15.65 22.41
CA ASP A 17 8.73 14.90 21.22
C ASP A 17 9.74 15.21 20.10
N ILE A 18 10.34 14.15 19.55
CA ILE A 18 11.36 14.26 18.51
C ILE A 18 10.82 14.90 17.23
N ARG A 19 9.56 14.65 16.86
CA ARG A 19 8.91 15.21 15.67
C ARG A 19 8.76 16.72 15.81
N ILE A 20 8.32 17.17 16.98
CA ILE A 20 8.18 18.60 17.31
C ILE A 20 9.56 19.27 17.33
N CYS A 21 10.57 18.63 17.94
CA CYS A 21 11.92 19.20 17.98
C CYS A 21 12.53 19.32 16.57
N HIS A 22 12.37 18.30 15.71
CA HIS A 22 12.80 18.38 14.30
C HIS A 22 12.11 19.50 13.55
N PHE A 23 10.80 19.59 13.68
CA PHE A 23 10.03 20.66 13.07
C PHE A 23 10.54 22.04 13.48
N TYR A 24 10.82 22.26 14.77
CA TYR A 24 11.37 23.52 15.26
C TYR A 24 12.74 23.86 14.69
N LEU A 25 13.63 22.87 14.57
CA LEU A 25 14.93 23.06 13.93
C LEU A 25 14.78 23.49 12.46
N ASP A 26 13.90 22.83 11.71
CA ASP A 26 13.68 23.15 10.29
C ASP A 26 12.96 24.48 10.11
N TRP A 27 11.97 24.77 10.97
CA TRP A 27 11.23 26.03 10.95
C TRP A 27 12.15 27.23 11.23
N LEU A 28 13.06 27.11 12.20
CA LEU A 28 14.06 28.15 12.51
C LEU A 28 15.00 28.39 11.31
N GLY A 29 15.41 27.32 10.63
CA GLY A 29 16.23 27.41 9.42
C GLY A 29 15.50 28.12 8.27
N ILE A 30 14.24 27.74 8.01
CA ILE A 30 13.45 28.26 6.89
C ILE A 30 13.01 29.71 7.13
N ASN A 31 12.50 30.02 8.32
CA ASN A 31 11.82 31.30 8.58
C ASN A 31 12.73 32.35 9.21
N LYS A 32 13.78 31.94 9.94
CA LYS A 32 14.70 32.85 10.64
C LYS A 32 16.14 32.75 10.14
N ASN A 33 16.43 31.87 9.19
CA ASN A 33 17.78 31.58 8.67
C ASN A 33 18.77 31.16 9.79
N ILE A 34 18.28 30.48 10.83
CA ILE A 34 19.07 29.96 11.94
C ILE A 34 19.34 28.48 11.68
N ARG A 35 20.56 28.13 11.28
CA ARG A 35 20.91 26.76 10.90
C ARG A 35 21.39 25.93 12.09
N PRO A 36 20.83 24.73 12.30
CA PRO A 36 21.27 23.81 13.35
C PRO A 36 22.44 22.96 12.85
N ASP A 37 23.62 23.57 12.71
CA ASP A 37 24.81 22.88 12.21
C ASP A 37 25.32 21.83 13.22
N GLY A 38 25.63 20.62 12.75
CA GLY A 38 26.24 19.55 13.55
C GLY A 38 25.31 18.82 14.53
N VAL A 39 23.99 19.06 14.48
CA VAL A 39 23.03 18.42 15.39
C VAL A 39 22.76 16.98 14.96
N ASN A 40 22.95 16.03 15.89
CA ASN A 40 22.52 14.64 15.69
C ASN A 40 21.00 14.54 15.82
N ARG A 41 20.32 14.41 14.67
CA ARG A 41 18.86 14.33 14.54
C ARG A 41 18.25 12.95 14.82
N GLN A 42 19.03 11.98 15.30
CA GLN A 42 18.48 10.65 15.62
C GLN A 42 18.05 10.55 17.09
N ASP A 43 18.51 11.47 17.94
CA ASP A 43 18.25 11.46 19.37
C ASP A 43 17.36 12.64 19.78
N ALA A 44 16.25 12.33 20.46
CA ALA A 44 15.29 13.34 20.89
C ALA A 44 15.89 14.35 21.88
N GLY A 45 16.80 13.90 22.75
CA GLY A 45 17.48 14.75 23.73
C GLY A 45 18.40 15.76 23.06
N ASN A 46 19.16 15.33 22.05
CA ASN A 46 20.04 16.19 21.27
C ASN A 46 19.24 17.25 20.50
N CYS A 47 18.13 16.87 19.86
CA CYS A 47 17.26 17.83 19.17
C CYS A 47 16.64 18.84 20.13
N HIS A 48 16.12 18.37 21.27
CA HIS A 48 15.55 19.22 22.31
C HIS A 48 16.57 20.23 22.85
N HIS A 49 17.79 19.77 23.12
CA HIS A 49 18.88 20.62 23.57
C HIS A 49 19.25 21.66 22.52
N ALA A 50 19.42 21.23 21.26
CA ALA A 50 19.81 22.11 20.16
C ALA A 50 18.79 23.22 19.91
N VAL A 51 17.48 22.91 19.90
CA VAL A 51 16.44 23.93 19.72
C VAL A 51 16.51 24.98 20.83
N ASN A 52 16.60 24.55 22.09
CA ASN A 52 16.67 25.47 23.22
C ASN A 52 17.97 26.29 23.23
N GLN A 53 19.09 25.69 22.83
CA GLN A 53 20.36 26.39 22.70
C GLN A 53 20.27 27.50 21.64
N LEU A 54 19.72 27.20 20.46
CA LEU A 54 19.56 28.18 19.39
C LEU A 54 18.62 29.32 19.80
N ILE A 55 17.48 29.01 20.42
CA ILE A 55 16.56 30.05 20.89
C ILE A 55 17.24 30.98 21.89
N ASN A 56 17.94 30.42 22.89
CA ASN A 56 18.62 31.22 23.91
C ASN A 56 19.81 32.02 23.35
N GLN A 57 20.47 31.53 22.29
CA GLN A 57 21.59 32.22 21.65
C GLN A 57 21.13 33.42 20.81
N TYR A 58 20.04 33.27 20.05
CA TYR A 58 19.57 34.30 19.11
C TYR A 58 18.52 35.24 19.72
N TYR A 59 17.84 34.83 20.80
CA TYR A 59 16.79 35.59 21.45
C TYR A 59 17.03 35.60 22.96
N SER A 60 17.77 36.59 23.46
CA SER A 60 18.10 36.71 24.89
C SER A 60 16.97 37.33 25.72
N ASP A 61 16.07 38.09 25.09
CA ASP A 61 14.96 38.77 25.74
C ASP A 61 13.72 37.85 25.88
N LYS A 62 13.09 37.87 27.06
CA LYS A 62 11.99 36.96 27.38
C LYS A 62 10.72 37.27 26.57
N GLU A 63 10.47 38.53 26.22
CA GLU A 63 9.32 38.87 25.37
C GLU A 63 9.55 38.41 23.93
N GLN A 64 10.76 38.59 23.40
CA GLN A 64 11.13 38.07 22.08
C GLN A 64 11.03 36.55 22.01
N GLN A 65 11.51 35.84 23.04
CA GLN A 65 11.35 34.39 23.16
C GLN A 65 9.87 33.99 23.17
N ASN A 66 9.04 34.68 23.95
CA ASN A 66 7.60 34.39 24.01
C ASN A 66 6.91 34.59 22.66
N ARG A 67 7.25 35.65 21.92
CA ARG A 67 6.73 35.90 20.56
C ARG A 67 7.15 34.81 19.57
N LEU A 68 8.44 34.47 19.56
CA LEU A 68 8.97 33.38 18.73
C LEU A 68 8.28 32.05 19.04
N MET A 69 8.12 31.73 20.33
CA MET A 69 7.44 30.50 20.77
C MET A 69 5.98 30.49 20.34
N ALA A 70 5.27 31.62 20.38
CA ALA A 70 3.90 31.69 19.87
C ALA A 70 3.84 31.41 18.36
N GLU A 71 4.75 31.98 17.55
CA GLU A 71 4.87 31.70 16.12
C GLU A 71 5.19 30.22 15.85
N MET A 72 6.18 29.67 16.54
CA MET A 72 6.60 28.27 16.41
C MET A 72 5.49 27.30 16.80
N ASN A 73 4.79 27.55 17.90
CA ASN A 73 3.67 26.72 18.35
C ASN A 73 2.52 26.76 17.34
N ALA A 74 2.17 27.94 16.81
CA ALA A 74 1.13 28.07 15.78
C ALA A 74 1.53 27.33 14.50
N ALA A 75 2.79 27.43 14.07
CA ALA A 75 3.28 26.70 12.92
C ALA A 75 3.35 25.18 13.16
N CYS A 76 3.64 24.75 14.38
CA CYS A 76 3.61 23.33 14.77
C CYS A 76 2.20 22.77 14.73
N ASP A 77 1.22 23.53 15.21
CA ASP A 77 -0.20 23.16 15.17
C ASP A 77 -0.74 23.00 13.74
N GLU A 78 -0.21 23.80 12.79
CA GLU A 78 -0.51 23.62 11.36
C GLU A 78 0.13 22.35 10.76
N ASN A 79 1.32 21.98 11.24
CA ASN A 79 2.19 21.06 10.52
C ASN A 79 2.36 19.67 11.14
N ILE A 80 2.27 19.52 12.45
CA ILE A 80 2.54 18.24 13.11
C ILE A 80 1.21 17.57 13.43
N LEU A 81 0.87 16.57 12.62
CA LEU A 81 -0.29 15.72 12.86
C LEU A 81 -0.08 14.88 14.14
N PRO A 82 -1.00 14.95 15.12
CA PRO A 82 -0.98 14.07 16.28
C PRO A 82 -1.04 12.59 15.87
N ALA A 83 -0.42 11.71 16.66
CA ALA A 83 -0.38 10.27 16.39
C ALA A 83 -1.79 9.65 16.21
N GLU A 84 -2.78 10.16 16.95
CA GLU A 84 -4.18 9.73 16.90
C GLU A 84 -4.81 9.82 15.50
N HIS A 85 -4.32 10.72 14.65
CA HIS A 85 -4.79 10.84 13.26
C HIS A 85 -4.39 9.63 12.40
N PHE A 86 -3.41 8.84 12.84
CA PHE A 86 -2.88 7.67 12.16
C PHE A 86 -3.40 6.35 12.75
N ASP A 87 -4.19 6.36 13.84
CA ASP A 87 -4.73 5.17 14.51
C ASP A 87 -5.42 4.17 13.56
N TRP A 88 -6.13 4.69 12.56
CA TRP A 88 -6.85 3.86 11.58
C TRP A 88 -5.91 3.13 10.62
N LEU A 89 -4.67 3.61 10.46
CA LEU A 89 -3.61 2.97 9.71
C LEU A 89 -2.86 1.99 10.59
N GLU A 90 -2.55 2.36 11.84
CA GLU A 90 -1.83 1.49 12.78
C GLU A 90 -2.55 0.16 12.99
N ARG A 91 -3.89 0.18 13.03
CA ARG A 91 -4.75 -0.99 13.27
C ARG A 91 -5.11 -1.78 12.01
N ASP A 92 -4.82 -1.25 10.82
CA ASP A 92 -5.19 -1.87 9.53
C ASP A 92 -4.02 -1.81 8.54
N GLU A 93 -3.33 -2.94 8.39
CA GLU A 93 -2.16 -3.06 7.51
C GLU A 93 -2.50 -2.79 6.04
N ARG A 94 -3.71 -3.17 5.60
CA ARG A 94 -4.18 -2.94 4.24
C ARG A 94 -4.43 -1.45 4.00
N ALA A 95 -4.96 -0.74 5.00
CA ALA A 95 -5.15 0.70 4.96
C ALA A 95 -3.82 1.45 4.85
N ALA A 96 -2.82 1.06 5.66
CA ALA A 96 -1.48 1.62 5.60
C ALA A 96 -0.81 1.36 4.25
N PHE A 97 -0.95 0.14 3.71
CA PHE A 97 -0.40 -0.18 2.39
C PHE A 97 -1.07 0.65 1.28
N TRP A 98 -2.39 0.73 1.29
CA TRP A 98 -3.15 1.55 0.34
C TRP A 98 -2.70 3.01 0.41
N LEU A 99 -2.67 3.61 1.60
CA LEU A 99 -2.30 5.01 1.74
C LEU A 99 -0.86 5.25 1.27
N TRP A 100 0.09 4.40 1.68
CA TRP A 100 1.47 4.51 1.23
C TRP A 100 1.58 4.45 -0.30
N GLY A 101 0.93 3.48 -0.94
CA GLY A 101 0.92 3.35 -2.40
C GLY A 101 0.23 4.54 -3.08
N TYR A 102 -0.85 5.05 -2.50
CA TYR A 102 -1.53 6.25 -2.98
C TYR A 102 -0.59 7.46 -2.94
N LEU A 103 0.15 7.66 -1.85
CA LEU A 103 1.10 8.77 -1.72
C LEU A 103 2.26 8.68 -2.72
N CYS A 104 2.70 7.47 -3.09
CA CYS A 104 3.74 7.27 -4.11
C CYS A 104 3.33 7.79 -5.51
N GLU A 105 2.04 7.79 -5.82
CA GLU A 105 1.52 8.11 -7.16
C GLU A 105 0.73 9.43 -7.21
N ALA A 106 0.04 9.79 -6.13
CA ALA A 106 -0.84 10.95 -6.09
C ALA A 106 -0.12 12.23 -6.51
N SER A 107 -0.71 12.94 -7.46
CA SER A 107 -0.27 14.29 -7.81
C SER A 107 -0.52 15.26 -6.64
N ASP A 108 0.24 16.35 -6.62
CA ASP A 108 0.07 17.41 -5.60
C ASP A 108 -1.37 17.96 -5.59
N TYR A 109 -2.01 18.01 -6.77
CA TYR A 109 -3.41 18.41 -6.92
C TYR A 109 -4.38 17.42 -6.28
N GLN A 110 -4.22 16.12 -6.55
CA GLN A 110 -5.03 15.06 -5.92
C GLN A 110 -4.84 15.06 -4.40
N LEU A 111 -3.60 15.25 -3.94
CA LEU A 111 -3.28 15.36 -2.53
C LEU A 111 -3.83 16.66 -1.90
N GLY A 112 -4.05 17.71 -2.68
CA GLY A 112 -4.56 19.00 -2.18
C GLY A 112 -3.51 19.77 -1.38
N ILE A 113 -2.22 19.49 -1.58
CA ILE A 113 -1.11 20.21 -0.95
C ILE A 113 -0.23 20.75 -2.08
N SER A 114 -0.40 22.03 -2.41
CA SER A 114 0.34 22.67 -3.50
C SER A 114 1.82 22.88 -3.13
N ARG A 115 2.74 22.56 -4.05
CA ARG A 115 4.15 22.95 -3.94
C ARG A 115 4.39 24.41 -4.36
N SER A 116 5.55 24.94 -3.98
CA SER A 116 6.05 26.22 -4.50
C SER A 116 6.13 26.17 -6.04
N ARG A 117 5.93 27.32 -6.68
CA ARG A 117 5.99 27.46 -8.14
C ARG A 117 7.35 27.05 -8.73
N ASP A 118 8.40 27.09 -7.92
CA ASP A 118 9.77 26.76 -8.32
C ASP A 118 10.09 25.25 -8.17
N ALA A 119 9.12 24.42 -7.79
CA ALA A 119 9.34 22.99 -7.63
C ALA A 119 9.64 22.31 -8.99
N PRO A 120 10.51 21.28 -9.01
CA PRO A 120 10.82 20.54 -10.23
C PRO A 120 9.55 19.99 -10.89
N PHE A 121 9.39 20.28 -12.18
CA PHE A 121 8.24 19.83 -12.95
C PHE A 121 8.23 18.29 -13.07
N GLY A 122 7.04 17.68 -12.97
CA GLY A 122 6.83 16.26 -13.27
C GLY A 122 7.08 15.27 -12.13
N GLN A 123 7.50 15.72 -10.93
CA GLN A 123 7.56 14.86 -9.74
C GLN A 123 6.38 15.15 -8.80
N ASN A 124 5.92 14.20 -7.99
CA ASN A 124 5.01 14.48 -6.87
C ASN A 124 5.77 14.70 -5.56
N TRP A 125 5.07 15.06 -4.48
CA TRP A 125 5.67 15.20 -3.14
C TRP A 125 6.51 14.00 -2.71
N TYR A 126 6.03 12.78 -2.89
CA TYR A 126 6.73 11.59 -2.40
C TYR A 126 8.07 11.40 -3.11
N GLN A 127 8.09 11.65 -4.41
CA GLN A 127 9.28 11.61 -5.25
C GLN A 127 10.24 12.76 -4.92
N PHE A 128 9.70 13.96 -4.71
CA PHE A 128 10.49 15.13 -4.31
C PHE A 128 11.20 14.94 -2.98
N LEU A 129 10.52 14.31 -2.01
CA LEU A 129 11.09 13.95 -0.70
C LEU A 129 12.04 12.75 -0.76
N GLN A 130 12.18 12.08 -1.90
CA GLN A 130 13.06 10.93 -2.11
C GLN A 130 12.85 9.79 -1.10
N LEU A 131 11.60 9.57 -0.70
CA LEU A 131 11.24 8.52 0.25
C LEU A 131 11.39 7.11 -0.37
N ASN A 132 11.73 6.12 0.45
CA ASN A 132 11.93 4.73 0.01
C ASN A 132 10.65 4.17 -0.63
N LYS A 133 10.76 3.49 -1.77
CA LYS A 133 9.63 2.86 -2.49
C LYS A 133 9.47 1.37 -2.22
N SER A 134 10.29 0.79 -1.35
CA SER A 134 10.29 -0.64 -1.05
C SER A 134 10.17 -0.91 0.45
N PRO A 135 9.10 -0.47 1.13
CA PRO A 135 8.85 -0.90 2.50
C PRO A 135 8.53 -2.39 2.54
N ALA A 136 9.13 -3.11 3.48
CA ALA A 136 8.98 -4.55 3.63
C ALA A 136 8.07 -4.96 4.81
N SER A 137 7.51 -3.99 5.53
CA SER A 137 6.65 -4.24 6.69
C SER A 137 5.67 -3.10 6.97
N HIS A 138 4.63 -3.40 7.75
CA HIS A 138 3.70 -2.39 8.28
C HIS A 138 4.40 -1.23 8.97
N LYS A 139 5.37 -1.54 9.82
CA LYS A 139 6.14 -0.54 10.58
C LYS A 139 6.91 0.41 9.66
N GLU A 140 7.50 -0.11 8.60
CA GLU A 140 8.19 0.71 7.60
C GLU A 140 7.22 1.60 6.83
N ARG A 141 6.06 1.09 6.41
CA ARG A 141 5.02 1.89 5.75
C ARG A 141 4.53 3.03 6.65
N MET A 142 4.26 2.73 7.92
CA MET A 142 3.86 3.75 8.89
C MET A 142 4.93 4.83 9.05
N SER A 143 6.20 4.44 9.19
CA SER A 143 7.32 5.39 9.27
C SER A 143 7.40 6.29 8.04
N LEU A 144 7.23 5.73 6.83
CA LEU A 144 7.23 6.51 5.58
C LEU A 144 6.06 7.48 5.51
N ILE A 145 4.86 7.07 5.98
CA ILE A 145 3.68 7.93 6.04
C ILE A 145 3.90 9.08 7.03
N PHE A 146 4.44 8.82 8.22
CA PHE A 146 4.79 9.87 9.18
C PHE A 146 5.80 10.87 8.59
N ASN A 147 6.90 10.37 8.03
CA ASN A 147 7.94 11.19 7.43
C ASN A 147 7.40 12.04 6.28
N PHE A 148 6.51 11.47 5.45
CA PHE A 148 5.87 12.19 4.36
C PHE A 148 5.10 13.41 4.87
N PHE A 149 4.24 13.25 5.86
CA PHE A 149 3.48 14.37 6.40
C PHE A 149 4.38 15.34 7.16
N ASP A 150 5.35 14.88 7.95
CA ASP A 150 6.20 15.74 8.77
C ASP A 150 7.13 16.64 7.94
N TRP A 151 7.63 16.14 6.81
CA TRP A 151 8.59 16.88 5.97
C TRP A 151 7.93 17.94 5.08
N ILE A 152 6.62 17.89 4.88
CA ILE A 152 5.88 18.92 4.16
C ILE A 152 5.64 20.08 5.12
N ILE A 153 6.34 21.22 4.97
CA ILE A 153 6.11 22.39 5.82
C ILE A 153 5.16 23.37 5.11
N ILE A 154 3.98 23.54 5.69
CA ILE A 154 2.97 24.51 5.28
C ILE A 154 3.26 25.85 5.96
N PRO A 155 3.32 26.96 5.21
CA PRO A 155 3.47 28.29 5.78
C PRO A 155 2.32 28.62 6.74
N ALA A 156 2.67 29.07 7.94
CA ALA A 156 1.75 29.61 8.93
C ALA A 156 2.44 30.80 9.63
N PRO A 157 1.70 31.85 10.04
CA PRO A 157 0.23 32.00 10.02
C PRO A 157 -0.38 32.38 8.63
N PRO A 158 -1.71 32.21 8.43
CA PRO A 158 -2.70 31.68 9.38
C PRO A 158 -2.67 30.13 9.49
N VAL A 159 -3.16 29.61 10.61
CA VAL A 159 -3.38 28.17 10.83
C VAL A 159 -4.71 27.78 10.18
N ASN A 160 -4.67 26.84 9.24
CA ASN A 160 -5.80 26.34 8.46
C ASN A 160 -6.04 24.84 8.66
N HIS A 161 -5.14 24.15 9.36
CA HIS A 161 -5.16 22.71 9.60
C HIS A 161 -5.25 21.89 8.30
N LEU A 162 -4.53 22.30 7.25
CA LEU A 162 -4.67 21.69 5.92
C LEU A 162 -4.33 20.19 5.94
N LYS A 163 -3.29 19.78 6.67
CA LYS A 163 -2.93 18.36 6.79
C LYS A 163 -4.03 17.52 7.46
N ASN A 164 -4.74 18.09 8.45
CA ASN A 164 -5.85 17.40 9.10
C ASN A 164 -6.97 17.14 8.10
N GLN A 165 -7.35 18.16 7.32
CA GLN A 165 -8.36 18.03 6.26
C GLN A 165 -7.97 17.00 5.20
N VAL A 166 -6.69 16.97 4.81
CA VAL A 166 -6.15 15.98 3.86
C VAL A 166 -6.24 14.57 4.45
N MET A 167 -5.84 14.37 5.70
CA MET A 167 -5.92 13.07 6.39
C MET A 167 -7.37 12.58 6.53
N ASP A 168 -8.31 13.46 6.89
CA ASP A 168 -9.73 13.12 7.00
C ASP A 168 -10.31 12.68 5.66
N ARG A 169 -10.00 13.41 4.59
CA ARG A 169 -10.43 13.03 3.23
C ARG A 169 -9.85 11.68 2.80
N LEU A 170 -8.58 11.40 3.10
CA LEU A 170 -7.94 10.12 2.80
C LEU A 170 -8.59 8.98 3.59
N LYS A 171 -8.93 9.22 4.86
CA LYS A 171 -9.67 8.27 5.70
C LYS A 171 -11.06 8.00 5.14
N ASP A 172 -11.75 9.02 4.62
CA ASP A 172 -13.07 8.85 3.98
C ASP A 172 -12.98 8.10 2.64
N GLN A 173 -11.94 8.36 1.84
CA GLN A 173 -11.63 7.54 0.66
C GLN A 173 -11.42 6.07 1.04
N TRP A 174 -10.66 5.81 2.11
CA TRP A 174 -10.46 4.47 2.61
C TRP A 174 -11.78 3.81 3.05
N LYS A 175 -12.67 4.52 3.78
CA LYS A 175 -14.00 3.99 4.15
C LYS A 175 -14.79 3.53 2.93
N ASN A 176 -14.73 4.27 1.82
CA ASN A 176 -15.40 3.92 0.57
C ASN A 176 -14.77 2.70 -0.12
N ILE A 177 -13.47 2.47 0.05
CA ILE A 177 -12.78 1.27 -0.45
C ILE A 177 -13.09 0.07 0.44
N TYR A 178 -13.01 0.25 1.75
CA TYR A 178 -13.22 -0.78 2.75
C TYR A 178 -14.66 -1.33 2.74
N SER A 179 -15.65 -0.48 2.46
CA SER A 179 -17.06 -0.90 2.35
C SER A 179 -17.34 -1.82 1.16
N LYS A 180 -16.46 -1.85 0.16
CA LYS A 180 -16.59 -2.75 -0.99
C LYS A 180 -16.16 -4.17 -0.60
N PRO A 181 -16.74 -5.22 -1.21
CA PRO A 181 -16.30 -6.59 -0.98
C PRO A 181 -14.80 -6.72 -1.26
N ALA A 182 -14.08 -7.32 -0.30
CA ALA A 182 -12.64 -7.55 -0.47
C ALA A 182 -12.36 -8.25 -1.81
N PRO A 183 -11.45 -7.72 -2.63
CA PRO A 183 -11.11 -8.35 -3.89
C PRO A 183 -10.49 -9.72 -3.63
N LEU A 184 -10.64 -10.63 -4.60
CA LEU A 184 -9.99 -11.94 -4.59
C LEU A 184 -10.32 -12.87 -3.41
N LYS A 185 -11.50 -12.74 -2.77
CA LYS A 185 -11.96 -13.70 -1.75
C LYS A 185 -11.96 -15.17 -2.21
N TRP A 186 -12.03 -15.40 -3.52
CA TRP A 186 -12.01 -16.74 -4.13
C TRP A 186 -10.60 -17.31 -4.34
N LEU A 187 -9.56 -16.47 -4.28
CA LEU A 187 -8.17 -16.89 -4.49
C LEU A 187 -7.67 -17.54 -3.19
N PRO A 188 -7.10 -18.76 -3.23
CA PRO A 188 -6.54 -19.36 -2.03
C PRO A 188 -5.28 -18.59 -1.59
N ASP A 189 -5.03 -18.61 -0.28
CA ASP A 189 -3.84 -17.99 0.31
C ASP A 189 -2.66 -18.97 0.27
N ASP A 190 -2.25 -19.33 -0.95
CA ASP A 190 -1.07 -20.13 -1.22
C ASP A 190 -0.12 -19.36 -2.14
N GLU A 191 1.17 -19.69 -2.05
CA GLU A 191 2.22 -18.91 -2.71
C GLU A 191 2.10 -18.93 -4.24
N GLU A 192 1.75 -20.08 -4.82
CA GLU A 192 1.63 -20.22 -6.26
C GLU A 192 0.43 -19.43 -6.80
N ALA A 193 -0.72 -19.51 -6.14
CA ALA A 193 -1.93 -18.78 -6.52
C ALA A 193 -1.73 -17.26 -6.45
N VAL A 194 -1.14 -16.78 -5.35
CA VAL A 194 -0.87 -15.35 -5.15
C VAL A 194 0.19 -14.85 -6.13
N LEU A 195 1.25 -15.63 -6.38
CA LEU A 195 2.27 -15.30 -7.38
C LEU A 195 1.68 -15.24 -8.79
N TRP A 196 0.85 -16.22 -9.15
CA TRP A 196 0.16 -16.23 -10.44
C TRP A 196 -0.74 -15.01 -10.63
N ALA A 197 -1.52 -14.65 -9.59
CA ALA A 197 -2.41 -13.50 -9.64
C ALA A 197 -1.63 -12.17 -9.73
N TRP A 198 -0.51 -12.05 -9.00
CA TRP A 198 0.40 -10.91 -9.08
C TRP A 198 0.98 -10.74 -10.48
N ASN A 199 1.50 -11.82 -11.07
CA ASN A 199 2.06 -11.78 -12.43
C ASN A 199 1.00 -11.46 -13.48
N SER A 200 -0.23 -11.94 -13.30
CA SER A 200 -1.37 -11.62 -14.17
C SER A 200 -1.74 -10.14 -14.11
N LEU A 201 -1.73 -9.54 -12.91
CA LEU A 201 -1.93 -8.10 -12.73
C LEU A 201 -0.80 -7.29 -13.37
N LYS A 202 0.45 -7.72 -13.16
CA LYS A 202 1.63 -7.07 -13.71
C LYS A 202 1.62 -7.03 -15.23
N SER A 203 1.35 -8.17 -15.88
CA SER A 203 1.23 -8.25 -17.34
C SER A 203 0.20 -7.26 -17.88
N LEU A 204 -0.97 -7.16 -17.23
CA LEU A 204 -2.02 -6.23 -17.65
C LEU A 204 -1.59 -4.76 -17.48
N GLN A 205 -0.90 -4.43 -16.39
CA GLN A 205 -0.42 -3.07 -16.16
C GLN A 205 0.71 -2.69 -17.12
N GLU A 206 1.60 -3.64 -17.44
CA GLU A 206 2.67 -3.44 -18.43
C GLU A 206 2.12 -3.28 -19.86
N GLU A 207 1.15 -4.10 -20.26
CA GLU A 207 0.48 -3.99 -21.57
C GLU A 207 -0.19 -2.62 -21.77
N ARG A 208 -0.77 -2.07 -20.70
CA ARG A 208 -1.36 -0.72 -20.72
C ARG A 208 -0.34 0.40 -20.81
N ASN A 209 0.83 0.20 -20.22
CA ASN A 209 1.92 1.17 -20.24
C ASN A 209 2.75 1.09 -21.54
N ALA A 210 2.51 0.09 -22.39
CA ALA A 210 3.20 -0.03 -23.67
C ALA A 210 2.77 1.10 -24.63
N PRO A 211 3.71 1.79 -25.30
CA PRO A 211 3.40 2.83 -26.26
C PRO A 211 2.70 2.19 -27.47
N THR A 212 1.37 2.21 -27.49
CA THR A 212 0.62 1.85 -28.69
C THR A 212 0.87 2.95 -29.71
N GLY A 213 1.30 2.61 -30.93
CA GLY A 213 1.77 3.53 -31.98
C GLY A 213 0.77 4.55 -32.55
N GLY A 214 -0.17 5.03 -31.74
CA GLY A 214 -1.03 6.19 -32.00
C GLY A 214 -0.92 7.18 -30.84
N LEU A 215 -1.34 8.42 -31.06
CA LEU A 215 -1.29 9.56 -30.13
C LEU A 215 -2.20 9.37 -28.88
N SER A 216 -2.06 8.25 -28.15
CA SER A 216 -2.78 7.98 -26.92
C SER A 216 -2.06 8.65 -25.76
N PHE A 217 -2.41 9.90 -25.46
CA PHE A 217 -2.05 10.58 -24.21
C PHE A 217 -2.88 10.06 -23.02
N THR A 218 -2.99 8.74 -22.86
CA THR A 218 -3.53 8.18 -21.62
C THR A 218 -2.47 8.36 -20.53
N LEU A 219 -2.65 9.43 -19.74
CA LEU A 219 -1.94 9.73 -18.49
C LEU A 219 -2.29 8.68 -17.41
N SER A 220 -2.22 7.40 -17.74
CA SER A 220 -2.49 6.32 -16.79
C SER A 220 -1.26 6.19 -15.89
N SER A 221 -1.45 6.38 -14.58
CA SER A 221 -0.41 6.13 -13.59
C SER A 221 0.07 4.68 -13.73
N PRO A 222 1.40 4.43 -13.76
CA PRO A 222 1.92 3.07 -13.81
C PRO A 222 1.48 2.33 -12.55
N GLY A 223 0.67 1.29 -12.70
CA GLY A 223 0.09 0.61 -11.55
C GLY A 223 1.14 -0.04 -10.64
N LEU A 224 0.80 -0.14 -9.35
CA LEU A 224 1.70 -0.61 -8.27
C LEU A 224 2.61 -1.79 -8.64
N SER A 225 2.12 -2.79 -9.37
CA SER A 225 2.89 -4.01 -9.66
C SER A 225 4.01 -3.83 -10.70
N THR A 226 4.07 -2.69 -11.39
CA THR A 226 5.13 -2.39 -12.36
C THR A 226 6.38 -1.78 -11.70
N TRP A 227 6.25 -1.25 -10.48
CA TRP A 227 7.35 -0.55 -9.79
C TRP A 227 7.62 -1.02 -8.37
N PHE A 228 6.68 -1.70 -7.71
CA PHE A 228 6.88 -2.31 -6.40
C PHE A 228 7.21 -3.80 -6.50
N THR A 229 8.18 -4.26 -5.70
CA THR A 229 8.54 -5.69 -5.60
C THR A 229 8.31 -6.19 -4.18
N PRO A 230 7.31 -7.07 -3.94
CA PRO A 230 7.04 -7.60 -2.61
C PRO A 230 8.14 -8.57 -2.14
N LEU A 231 8.54 -8.45 -0.87
CA LEU A 231 9.65 -9.23 -0.30
C LEU A 231 9.28 -10.69 0.04
N SER A 232 8.03 -10.95 0.40
CA SER A 232 7.55 -12.25 0.88
C SER A 232 6.18 -12.61 0.30
N HIS A 233 5.72 -13.85 0.52
CA HIS A 233 4.36 -14.27 0.17
C HIS A 233 3.30 -13.38 0.84
N ALA A 234 3.43 -13.13 2.14
CA ALA A 234 2.51 -12.28 2.89
C ALA A 234 2.47 -10.85 2.33
N GLU A 235 3.66 -10.28 2.04
CA GLU A 235 3.78 -8.97 1.40
C GLU A 235 3.15 -8.96 0.00
N ARG A 236 3.30 -10.03 -0.77
CA ARG A 236 2.73 -10.15 -2.13
C ARG A 236 1.20 -10.22 -2.09
N ASN A 237 0.63 -10.99 -1.16
CA ASN A 237 -0.82 -11.06 -0.98
C ASN A 237 -1.39 -9.68 -0.60
N LEU A 238 -0.72 -8.97 0.32
CA LEU A 238 -1.13 -7.65 0.72
C LEU A 238 -0.97 -6.61 -0.41
N ALA A 239 0.16 -6.62 -1.10
CA ALA A 239 0.43 -5.76 -2.25
C ALA A 239 -0.58 -5.98 -3.38
N LEU A 240 -0.97 -7.23 -3.65
CA LEU A 240 -1.99 -7.56 -4.65
C LEU A 240 -3.34 -6.91 -4.30
N ARG A 241 -3.74 -6.96 -3.02
CA ARG A 241 -4.96 -6.30 -2.54
C ARG A 241 -4.84 -4.78 -2.65
N ALA A 242 -3.72 -4.21 -2.20
CA ALA A 242 -3.46 -2.78 -2.29
C ALA A 242 -3.46 -2.27 -3.74
N ALA A 243 -2.85 -2.99 -4.67
CA ALA A 243 -2.85 -2.65 -6.09
C ALA A 243 -4.27 -2.60 -6.67
N LEU A 244 -5.14 -3.51 -6.24
CA LEU A 244 -6.55 -3.49 -6.61
C LEU A 244 -7.29 -2.33 -5.96
N ASP A 245 -6.98 -2.00 -4.71
CA ASP A 245 -7.58 -0.86 -4.00
C ASP A 245 -7.20 0.50 -4.58
N LEU A 246 -5.97 0.61 -5.09
CA LEU A 246 -5.43 1.79 -5.79
C LEU A 246 -5.94 1.94 -7.22
N TRP A 247 -6.63 0.94 -7.75
CA TRP A 247 -7.11 0.96 -9.12
C TRP A 247 -8.20 2.01 -9.30
N ASP A 248 -7.83 3.14 -9.90
CA ASP A 248 -8.67 4.35 -10.07
C ASP A 248 -9.36 4.45 -11.46
N ASP A 249 -9.08 3.54 -12.40
CA ASP A 249 -9.77 3.54 -13.70
C ASP A 249 -11.28 3.26 -13.59
N ALA A 250 -11.96 3.44 -14.73
CA ALA A 250 -13.36 3.08 -14.95
C ALA A 250 -13.70 1.72 -14.28
N PRO A 251 -14.73 1.67 -13.40
CA PRO A 251 -15.07 0.49 -12.61
C PRO A 251 -15.23 -0.80 -13.41
N ASP A 252 -15.68 -0.68 -14.67
CA ASP A 252 -15.88 -1.81 -15.57
C ASP A 252 -14.57 -2.52 -15.94
N THR A 253 -13.45 -1.79 -16.03
CA THR A 253 -12.15 -2.38 -16.37
C THR A 253 -11.62 -3.26 -15.25
N LYS A 254 -11.67 -2.78 -14.01
CA LYS A 254 -11.35 -3.55 -12.81
C LYS A 254 -12.26 -4.76 -12.67
N ARG A 255 -13.57 -4.58 -12.89
CA ARG A 255 -14.55 -5.68 -12.83
C ARG A 255 -14.27 -6.75 -13.88
N LEU A 256 -13.99 -6.34 -15.12
CA LEU A 256 -13.65 -7.25 -16.21
C LEU A 256 -12.36 -8.03 -15.91
N PHE A 257 -11.33 -7.35 -15.41
CA PHE A 257 -10.10 -8.00 -14.98
C PHE A 257 -10.35 -9.06 -13.91
N LEU A 258 -11.06 -8.72 -12.83
CA LEU A 258 -11.35 -9.65 -11.75
C LEU A 258 -12.17 -10.86 -12.22
N LEU A 259 -13.11 -10.65 -13.16
CA LEU A 259 -13.91 -11.71 -13.76
C LEU A 259 -13.06 -12.64 -14.62
N ASN A 260 -12.18 -12.09 -15.45
CA ASN A 260 -11.26 -12.86 -16.30
C ASN A 260 -10.24 -13.62 -15.47
N LEU A 261 -9.70 -13.00 -14.42
CA LEU A 261 -8.76 -13.62 -13.49
C LEU A 261 -9.42 -14.82 -12.79
N ASN A 262 -10.65 -14.68 -12.29
CA ASN A 262 -11.37 -15.80 -11.68
C ASN A 262 -11.62 -16.95 -12.67
N LYS A 263 -12.00 -16.64 -13.92
CA LYS A 263 -12.17 -17.67 -14.96
C LYS A 263 -10.87 -18.41 -15.27
N ALA A 264 -9.79 -17.66 -15.47
CA ALA A 264 -8.47 -18.22 -15.77
C ALA A 264 -7.97 -19.11 -14.63
N TRP A 265 -8.16 -18.69 -13.38
CA TRP A 265 -7.82 -19.48 -12.20
C TRP A 265 -8.60 -20.81 -12.14
N ASN A 266 -9.92 -20.76 -12.34
CA ASN A 266 -10.74 -21.98 -12.36
C ASN A 266 -10.33 -22.93 -13.48
N GLN A 267 -9.93 -22.38 -14.64
CA GLN A 267 -9.39 -23.19 -15.74
C GLN A 267 -8.04 -23.81 -15.37
N GLN A 268 -7.14 -23.06 -14.72
CA GLN A 268 -5.86 -23.58 -14.25
C GLN A 268 -6.04 -24.71 -13.23
N LYS A 269 -6.92 -24.52 -12.24
CA LYS A 269 -7.28 -25.55 -11.26
C LYS A 269 -7.85 -26.80 -11.92
N LEU A 270 -8.71 -26.64 -12.93
CA LEU A 270 -9.23 -27.76 -13.70
C LEU A 270 -8.11 -28.51 -14.44
N ARG A 271 -7.13 -27.80 -15.03
CA ARG A 271 -5.97 -28.42 -15.68
C ARG A 271 -5.10 -29.18 -14.69
N GLN A 272 -4.81 -28.59 -13.52
CA GLN A 272 -4.07 -29.26 -12.44
C GLN A 272 -4.79 -30.53 -11.96
N SER A 273 -6.12 -30.52 -11.84
CA SER A 273 -6.88 -31.73 -11.46
C SER A 273 -6.89 -32.84 -12.53
N ARG A 274 -6.34 -32.58 -13.72
CA ARG A 274 -6.34 -33.47 -14.89
C ARG A 274 -4.93 -33.90 -15.31
N THR A 275 -3.87 -33.60 -14.55
CA THR A 275 -2.49 -33.96 -14.91
C THR A 275 -2.32 -35.46 -15.19
N ASP A 276 -3.01 -36.31 -14.44
CA ASP A 276 -3.01 -37.77 -14.63
C ASP A 276 -4.23 -38.29 -15.42
N LYS A 277 -5.04 -37.38 -15.99
CA LYS A 277 -6.30 -37.73 -16.67
C LYS A 277 -6.23 -37.37 -18.15
N LYS A 278 -6.36 -38.38 -19.01
CA LYS A 278 -6.52 -38.17 -20.45
C LYS A 278 -8.00 -38.20 -20.83
N ALA A 279 -8.43 -37.20 -21.60
CA ALA A 279 -9.79 -37.16 -22.10
C ALA A 279 -10.01 -38.30 -23.12
N LEU A 280 -10.93 -39.20 -22.83
CA LEU A 280 -11.40 -40.19 -23.80
C LEU A 280 -12.57 -39.59 -24.60
N ASN A 281 -12.23 -38.82 -25.64
CA ASN A 281 -13.22 -38.26 -26.55
C ASN A 281 -13.60 -39.32 -27.59
N THR A 282 -14.69 -40.05 -27.35
CA THR A 282 -15.17 -41.09 -28.28
C THR A 282 -16.67 -41.07 -28.43
N TYR A 283 -17.16 -41.56 -29.56
CA TYR A 283 -18.57 -41.78 -29.82
C TYR A 283 -18.92 -43.24 -29.58
N LEU A 284 -19.93 -43.48 -28.76
CA LEU A 284 -20.53 -44.80 -28.56
C LEU A 284 -21.85 -44.87 -29.32
N LYS A 285 -22.19 -46.06 -29.83
CA LYS A 285 -23.55 -46.31 -30.35
C LYS A 285 -24.57 -46.05 -29.25
N ASN A 286 -25.74 -45.52 -29.61
CA ASN A 286 -26.80 -45.15 -28.67
C ASN A 286 -27.11 -46.27 -27.67
N GLU A 287 -27.32 -47.50 -28.16
CA GLU A 287 -27.63 -48.65 -27.31
C GLU A 287 -26.50 -48.97 -26.31
N THR A 288 -25.23 -48.88 -26.75
CA THR A 288 -24.06 -49.12 -25.88
C THR A 288 -23.95 -48.04 -24.81
N LYS A 289 -24.22 -46.78 -25.15
CA LYS A 289 -24.27 -45.67 -24.20
C LYS A 289 -25.38 -45.89 -23.16
N THR A 290 -26.58 -46.28 -23.59
CA THR A 290 -27.71 -46.57 -22.67
C THR A 290 -27.37 -47.69 -21.68
N ARG A 291 -26.69 -48.76 -22.14
CA ARG A 291 -26.22 -49.83 -21.24
C ARG A 291 -25.21 -49.32 -20.22
N LEU A 292 -24.26 -48.47 -20.65
CA LEU A 292 -23.27 -47.86 -19.76
C LEU A 292 -23.92 -46.93 -18.73
N ASP A 293 -24.88 -46.10 -19.16
CA ASP A 293 -25.63 -45.19 -18.29
C ASP A 293 -26.41 -45.98 -17.22
N PHE A 294 -27.10 -47.06 -17.60
CA PHE A 294 -27.80 -47.96 -16.67
C PHE A 294 -26.87 -48.63 -15.66
N MET A 295 -25.68 -49.08 -16.10
CA MET A 295 -24.67 -49.66 -15.21
C MET A 295 -24.16 -48.64 -14.20
N ALA A 296 -23.83 -47.42 -14.66
CA ALA A 296 -23.35 -46.34 -13.81
C ALA A 296 -24.40 -45.95 -12.74
N GLU A 297 -25.66 -45.80 -13.14
CA GLU A 297 -26.77 -45.48 -12.24
C GLU A 297 -26.99 -46.57 -11.19
N ARG A 298 -27.03 -47.85 -11.60
CA ARG A 298 -27.20 -48.97 -10.69
C ARG A 298 -26.06 -49.12 -9.68
N SER A 299 -24.84 -48.74 -10.07
CA SER A 299 -23.66 -48.77 -9.21
C SER A 299 -23.43 -47.48 -8.42
N GLY A 300 -24.21 -46.42 -8.65
CA GLY A 300 -24.08 -45.13 -7.96
C GLY A 300 -22.79 -44.37 -8.28
N VAL A 301 -22.16 -44.64 -9.43
CA VAL A 301 -20.88 -44.02 -9.84
C VAL A 301 -21.06 -43.14 -11.08
N ARG A 302 -20.10 -42.27 -11.38
CA ARG A 302 -20.15 -41.47 -12.62
C ARG A 302 -19.90 -42.38 -13.82
N ILE A 303 -20.49 -42.02 -14.97
CA ILE A 303 -20.32 -42.74 -16.24
C ILE A 303 -18.84 -42.90 -16.62
N SER A 304 -18.01 -41.88 -16.36
CA SER A 304 -16.55 -41.95 -16.55
C SER A 304 -15.90 -43.04 -15.72
N ASP A 305 -16.31 -43.16 -14.46
CA ASP A 305 -15.71 -44.06 -13.48
C ASP A 305 -16.14 -45.50 -13.79
N MET A 306 -17.42 -45.69 -14.18
CA MET A 306 -17.90 -46.98 -14.69
C MET A 306 -17.14 -47.43 -15.93
N LEU A 307 -16.90 -46.52 -16.89
CA LEU A 307 -16.14 -46.83 -18.09
C LEU A 307 -14.69 -47.20 -17.76
N GLU A 308 -14.04 -46.48 -16.85
CA GLU A 308 -12.69 -46.77 -16.38
C GLU A 308 -12.61 -48.13 -15.67
N MET A 309 -13.58 -48.46 -14.81
CA MET A 309 -13.69 -49.76 -14.15
C MET A 309 -13.79 -50.90 -15.18
N LEU A 310 -14.67 -50.76 -16.18
CA LEU A 310 -14.85 -51.79 -17.22
C LEU A 310 -13.57 -52.00 -18.05
N ILE A 311 -12.87 -50.91 -18.40
CA ILE A 311 -11.60 -50.98 -19.12
C ILE A 311 -10.55 -51.70 -18.27
N ASN A 312 -10.40 -51.31 -17.01
CA ASN A 312 -9.40 -51.89 -16.11
C ASN A 312 -9.70 -53.36 -15.78
N ASP A 313 -10.97 -53.71 -15.56
CA ASP A 313 -11.39 -55.09 -15.30
C ASP A 313 -11.16 -55.99 -16.52
N HIS A 314 -11.48 -55.49 -17.72
CA HIS A 314 -11.19 -56.22 -18.95
C HIS A 314 -9.68 -56.38 -19.15
N TYR A 315 -8.91 -55.30 -18.98
CA TYR A 315 -7.45 -55.33 -19.10
C TYR A 315 -6.82 -56.36 -18.16
N ARG A 316 -7.23 -56.39 -16.89
CA ARG A 316 -6.78 -57.41 -15.90
C ARG A 316 -7.08 -58.83 -16.38
N LYS A 317 -8.27 -59.08 -16.92
CA LYS A 317 -8.70 -60.41 -17.39
C LYS A 317 -7.97 -60.88 -18.64
N THR A 318 -7.70 -59.98 -19.59
CA THR A 318 -7.19 -60.38 -20.92
C THR A 318 -5.69 -60.20 -21.09
N CYS A 319 -5.10 -59.22 -20.42
CA CYS A 319 -3.70 -58.86 -20.62
C CYS A 319 -2.80 -59.31 -19.47
N GLY A 320 -3.36 -59.93 -18.41
CA GLY A 320 -2.61 -60.41 -17.25
C GLY A 320 -1.81 -59.26 -16.60
N GLY A 321 -2.49 -58.38 -15.88
CA GLY A 321 -1.80 -57.41 -15.02
C GLY A 321 -1.43 -58.05 -13.68
N GLU A 322 -0.26 -57.69 -13.16
CA GLU A 322 0.28 -58.03 -11.82
C GLU A 322 -0.77 -58.11 -10.69
#